data_AF-A0A971R3I6-F1
#
_entry.id   AF-A0A971R3I6-F1
#
_cell.length_a   1.000
_cell.length_b   1.000
_cell.length_c   1.000
_cell.angle_alpha   90.00
_cell.angle_beta   90.00
_cell.angle_gamma   90.00
#
_symmetry.space_group_name_H-M   'P 1'
#
loop_
_entity.id
_entity.type
_entity.pdbx_description
1 polymer ?
#
loop_
_entity_poly.entity_id
_entity_poly.type
_entity_poly.pdbx_seq_one_letter_code
_entity_poly.pdbx_strand_id
1 'polypeptide(L)'
;NMTRIKTGESILPETAGTVFNAPTMIISTPDKNMDVLMRAAAAEVGFIQSLINTEPIPSNMLKLGLEQDCDELLTVIRLALFKNPEDKTYAQDPPLIVDGKLTVKPPYSHNYRGWVLRVTPTRPIEPDPFPTPSMIPRDTGDYSELDLKPTMDRLEEAIIKEYSNLKADVLRTQRSVEISYMAIQNVTDVLGDSRDTIYIWTDPFLIGDDPDDFAIVFGPVHSLTGKSTYSNFTVYTDDLVKDLLPVESKILYGFASVHSEHSAESKMGLIGSAERFLPDDPNAKYFYVWKVARSNPDNEDYCLLIPEPTSERLTYNNLRIAFRAYVNPETGVGPSYEEVLMDKVIHFSLDK
;
A
#
# COMPACT_ATOMS: atom_id res chain seq x y z
N ASN A 1 -13.52 -12.32 -3.57
CA ASN A 1 -13.01 -10.97 -3.91
C ASN A 1 -14.17 -10.06 -4.24
N MET A 2 -14.53 -9.16 -3.32
CA MET A 2 -15.46 -8.08 -3.60
C MET A 2 -14.69 -6.89 -4.18
N THR A 3 -14.78 -6.66 -5.47
CA THR A 3 -14.18 -5.45 -6.10
C THR A 3 -15.12 -4.25 -6.08
N ARG A 4 -16.40 -4.47 -5.78
CA ARG A 4 -17.41 -3.41 -5.64
C ARG A 4 -18.27 -3.69 -4.43
N ILE A 5 -18.13 -2.83 -3.42
CA ILE A 5 -19.01 -2.81 -2.26
C ILE A 5 -20.24 -2.00 -2.63
N LYS A 6 -21.43 -2.58 -2.45
CA LYS A 6 -22.70 -1.88 -2.65
C LYS A 6 -22.94 -0.97 -1.45
N THR A 7 -23.19 0.31 -1.73
CA THR A 7 -23.47 1.34 -0.74
C THR A 7 -24.78 2.04 -1.10
N GLY A 8 -25.46 2.58 -0.10
CA GLY A 8 -26.64 3.41 -0.31
C GLY A 8 -26.30 4.82 -0.79
N GLU A 9 -27.25 5.73 -0.66
CA GLU A 9 -27.01 7.17 -0.77
C GLU A 9 -26.54 7.73 0.57
N SER A 10 -25.75 8.81 0.52
CA SER A 10 -25.36 9.56 1.73
C SER A 10 -26.59 9.97 2.53
N ILE A 11 -26.56 9.71 3.84
CA ILE A 11 -27.64 10.14 4.77
C ILE A 11 -27.49 11.59 5.24
N LEU A 12 -26.38 12.24 4.91
CA LEU A 12 -26.08 13.62 5.30
C LEU A 12 -26.00 14.54 4.07
N PRO A 13 -26.52 15.79 4.14
CA PRO A 13 -26.45 16.76 3.04
C PRO A 13 -25.03 17.10 2.59
N GLU A 14 -24.07 17.19 3.54
CA GLU A 14 -22.67 17.55 3.28
C GLU A 14 -21.91 16.51 2.44
N THR A 15 -22.37 15.27 2.42
CA THR A 15 -21.81 14.19 1.58
C THR A 15 -22.80 13.71 0.51
N ALA A 16 -23.84 14.51 0.22
CA ALA A 16 -24.82 14.18 -0.80
C ALA A 16 -24.15 13.96 -2.18
N GLY A 17 -24.49 12.86 -2.85
CA GLY A 17 -23.88 12.48 -4.12
C GLY A 17 -22.51 11.80 -4.03
N THR A 18 -21.98 11.57 -2.82
CA THR A 18 -20.78 10.76 -2.59
C THR A 18 -21.15 9.39 -1.97
N VAL A 19 -20.16 8.50 -1.84
CA VAL A 19 -20.30 7.20 -1.18
C VAL A 19 -20.00 7.25 0.33
N PHE A 20 -19.65 8.43 0.85
CA PHE A 20 -19.42 8.64 2.27
C PHE A 20 -20.73 8.90 3.02
N ASN A 21 -20.79 8.54 4.30
CA ASN A 21 -22.03 8.48 5.10
C ASN A 21 -23.17 7.65 4.46
N ALA A 22 -22.86 6.79 3.50
CA ALA A 22 -23.83 5.88 2.90
C ALA A 22 -23.89 4.58 3.71
N PRO A 23 -25.09 4.05 3.99
CA PRO A 23 -25.22 2.79 4.71
C PRO A 23 -24.70 1.64 3.84
N THR A 24 -23.95 0.74 4.46
CA THR A 24 -23.53 -0.53 3.87
C THR A 24 -23.37 -1.57 4.97
N MET A 25 -23.53 -2.84 4.61
CA MET A 25 -23.25 -3.97 5.48
C MET A 25 -22.39 -4.97 4.72
N ILE A 26 -21.40 -5.53 5.40
CA ILE A 26 -20.57 -6.63 4.90
C ILE A 26 -20.75 -7.79 5.86
N ILE A 27 -21.17 -8.94 5.34
CA ILE A 27 -21.28 -10.19 6.08
C ILE A 27 -20.07 -11.05 5.68
N SER A 28 -19.08 -11.15 6.56
CA SER A 28 -17.95 -12.07 6.38
C SER A 28 -18.28 -13.40 7.08
N THR A 29 -18.55 -14.45 6.31
CA THR A 29 -19.02 -15.73 6.86
C THR A 29 -18.58 -16.93 6.01
N PRO A 30 -18.27 -18.09 6.62
CA PRO A 30 -18.04 -19.31 5.87
C PRO A 30 -19.32 -20.00 5.37
N ASP A 31 -20.48 -19.61 5.88
CA ASP A 31 -21.70 -20.40 5.79
C ASP A 31 -22.88 -19.62 5.18
N LYS A 32 -23.59 -20.25 4.23
CA LYS A 32 -24.73 -19.66 3.52
C LYS A 32 -25.96 -19.50 4.41
N ASN A 33 -26.22 -20.46 5.30
CA ASN A 33 -27.35 -20.38 6.23
C ASN A 33 -27.13 -19.23 7.23
N MET A 34 -25.88 -19.00 7.65
CA MET A 34 -25.52 -17.82 8.44
C MET A 34 -25.76 -16.51 7.68
N ASP A 35 -25.36 -16.43 6.40
CA ASP A 35 -25.62 -15.25 5.56
C ASP A 35 -27.12 -14.94 5.45
N VAL A 36 -27.94 -15.97 5.19
CA VAL A 36 -29.41 -15.85 5.12
C VAL A 36 -30.01 -15.36 6.45
N LEU A 37 -29.57 -15.93 7.58
CA LEU A 37 -30.04 -15.52 8.90
C LEU A 37 -29.66 -14.07 9.22
N MET A 38 -28.44 -13.67 8.89
CA MET A 38 -27.98 -12.29 9.09
C MET A 38 -28.75 -11.30 8.21
N ARG A 39 -29.03 -11.66 6.95
CA ARG A 39 -29.88 -10.86 6.05
C ARG A 39 -31.30 -10.69 6.58
N ALA A 40 -31.89 -11.76 7.12
CA ALA A 40 -33.21 -11.71 7.74
C ALA A 40 -33.22 -10.80 8.98
N ALA A 41 -32.25 -10.96 9.88
CA ALA A 41 -32.12 -10.09 11.05
C ALA A 41 -31.90 -8.61 10.66
N ALA A 42 -31.10 -8.35 9.63
CA ALA A 42 -30.90 -7.01 9.10
C ALA A 42 -32.20 -6.44 8.50
N ALA A 43 -33.01 -7.25 7.83
CA ALA A 43 -34.31 -6.84 7.28
C ALA A 43 -35.29 -6.42 8.38
N GLU A 44 -35.34 -7.14 9.50
CA GLU A 44 -36.24 -6.85 10.63
C GLU A 44 -36.01 -5.45 11.23
N VAL A 45 -34.77 -4.96 11.19
CA VAL A 45 -34.40 -3.62 11.68
C VAL A 45 -34.31 -2.58 10.55
N GLY A 46 -34.74 -2.91 9.34
CA GLY A 46 -34.90 -1.97 8.23
C GLY A 46 -33.71 -1.80 7.29
N PHE A 47 -32.69 -2.67 7.33
CA PHE A 47 -31.60 -2.60 6.36
C PHE A 47 -32.07 -2.98 4.95
N ILE A 48 -31.66 -2.15 3.98
CA ILE A 48 -31.92 -2.37 2.56
C ILE A 48 -31.08 -3.57 2.08
N GLN A 49 -31.75 -4.65 1.70
CA GLN A 49 -31.11 -5.92 1.34
C GLN A 49 -30.13 -5.83 0.16
N SER A 50 -30.38 -4.92 -0.78
CA SER A 50 -29.48 -4.69 -1.92
C SER A 50 -28.15 -4.04 -1.53
N LEU A 51 -28.04 -3.49 -0.32
CA LEU A 51 -26.82 -2.87 0.23
C LEU A 51 -26.00 -3.82 1.11
N ILE A 52 -26.46 -5.05 1.30
CA ILE A 52 -25.77 -6.08 2.08
C ILE A 52 -24.87 -6.90 1.14
N ASN A 53 -23.57 -6.83 1.40
CA ASN A 53 -22.51 -7.53 0.69
C ASN A 53 -22.10 -8.78 1.47
N THR A 54 -21.74 -9.85 0.76
CA THR A 54 -21.27 -11.09 1.39
C THR A 54 -19.82 -11.32 1.00
N GLU A 55 -18.98 -11.53 1.99
CA GLU A 55 -17.60 -11.97 1.85
C GLU A 55 -17.49 -13.43 2.32
N PRO A 56 -17.45 -14.40 1.39
CA PRO A 56 -17.33 -15.80 1.76
C PRO A 56 -15.94 -16.12 2.30
N ILE A 57 -15.91 -16.83 3.42
CA ILE A 57 -14.67 -17.31 4.06
C ILE A 57 -14.54 -18.82 3.80
N PRO A 58 -13.53 -19.29 3.06
CA PRO A 58 -13.43 -20.70 2.69
C PRO A 58 -13.12 -21.60 3.91
N SER A 59 -14.13 -22.25 4.48
CA SER A 59 -13.99 -23.12 5.68
C SER A 59 -13.16 -24.37 5.47
N ASN A 60 -12.89 -24.74 4.21
CA ASN A 60 -11.96 -25.81 3.87
C ASN A 60 -10.48 -25.40 3.97
N MET A 61 -10.20 -24.10 4.15
CA MET A 61 -8.84 -23.56 4.27
C MET A 61 -8.63 -22.76 5.56
N LEU A 62 -9.70 -22.13 6.09
CA LEU A 62 -9.61 -21.23 7.24
C LEU A 62 -10.52 -21.70 8.40
N LYS A 63 -10.00 -21.63 9.62
CA LYS A 63 -10.65 -21.94 10.90
C LYS A 63 -10.74 -20.68 11.76
N LEU A 64 -11.69 -19.79 11.48
CA LEU A 64 -11.93 -18.62 12.34
C LEU A 64 -12.37 -19.02 13.75
N GLY A 65 -11.87 -18.31 14.77
CA GLY A 65 -12.28 -18.55 16.15
C GLY A 65 -11.49 -17.75 17.18
N LEU A 66 -11.50 -18.20 18.43
CA LEU A 66 -10.78 -17.57 19.55
C LEU A 66 -9.78 -18.52 20.21
N GLU A 67 -9.65 -19.73 19.69
CA GLU A 67 -8.70 -20.71 20.19
C GLU A 67 -7.31 -20.42 19.62
N GLN A 68 -6.26 -20.96 20.25
CA GLN A 68 -4.87 -20.67 19.88
C GLN A 68 -4.52 -21.10 18.45
N ASP A 69 -5.23 -22.08 17.89
CA ASP A 69 -5.05 -22.61 16.54
C ASP A 69 -6.06 -22.05 15.53
N CYS A 70 -6.83 -21.03 15.92
CA CYS A 70 -7.78 -20.37 15.04
C CYS A 70 -7.14 -19.25 14.23
N ASP A 71 -7.64 -19.08 13.00
CA ASP A 71 -7.31 -17.95 12.15
C ASP A 71 -7.98 -16.67 12.66
N GLU A 72 -7.26 -15.56 12.51
CA GLU A 72 -7.75 -14.22 12.78
C GLU A 72 -8.29 -13.57 11.50
N LEU A 73 -9.31 -12.72 11.65
CA LEU A 73 -9.82 -11.88 10.58
C LEU A 73 -9.44 -10.43 10.85
N LEU A 74 -8.70 -9.83 9.93
CA LEU A 74 -8.38 -8.41 9.94
C LEU A 74 -9.13 -7.70 8.81
N THR A 75 -9.85 -6.62 9.14
CA THR A 75 -10.45 -5.71 8.16
C THR A 75 -9.75 -4.37 8.22
N VAL A 76 -9.14 -3.96 7.11
CA VAL A 76 -8.47 -2.66 6.97
C VAL A 76 -9.14 -1.90 5.83
N ILE A 77 -9.53 -0.64 6.10
CA ILE A 77 -10.02 0.29 5.07
C ILE A 77 -8.93 1.34 4.88
N ARG A 78 -8.37 1.42 3.66
CA ARG A 78 -7.44 2.46 3.27
C ARG A 78 -8.13 3.39 2.29
N LEU A 79 -8.01 4.69 2.53
CA LEU A 79 -8.61 5.73 1.70
C LEU A 79 -7.50 6.66 1.23
N ALA A 80 -7.47 6.91 -0.07
CA ALA A 80 -6.56 7.83 -0.72
C ALA A 80 -7.28 8.50 -1.89
N LEU A 81 -6.65 9.51 -2.49
CA LEU A 81 -7.11 10.13 -3.76
C LEU A 81 -8.52 10.72 -3.68
N PHE A 82 -8.79 11.48 -2.60
CA PHE A 82 -10.10 12.07 -2.39
C PHE A 82 -10.41 13.11 -3.48
N LYS A 83 -11.46 12.85 -4.26
CA LYS A 83 -11.96 13.80 -5.27
C LYS A 83 -12.48 15.09 -4.64
N ASN A 84 -13.17 14.98 -3.49
CA ASN A 84 -13.71 16.14 -2.76
C ASN A 84 -12.92 16.33 -1.45
N PRO A 85 -12.45 17.56 -1.12
CA PRO A 85 -11.75 17.84 0.13
C PRO A 85 -12.55 17.53 1.40
N GLU A 86 -13.88 17.64 1.34
CA GLU A 86 -14.79 17.34 2.45
C GLU A 86 -14.77 15.85 2.79
N ASP A 87 -14.69 14.97 1.79
CA ASP A 87 -14.59 13.52 1.98
C ASP A 87 -13.28 13.15 2.70
N LYS A 88 -12.17 13.84 2.37
CA LYS A 88 -10.89 13.68 3.06
C LYS A 88 -11.03 14.06 4.54
N THR A 89 -11.64 15.21 4.81
CA THR A 89 -11.86 15.70 6.18
C THR A 89 -12.71 14.73 6.98
N TYR A 90 -13.76 14.17 6.36
CA TYR A 90 -14.62 13.17 6.98
C TYR A 90 -13.87 11.87 7.30
N ALA A 91 -13.04 11.38 6.37
CA ALA A 91 -12.34 10.11 6.47
C ALA A 91 -11.13 10.12 7.43
N GLN A 92 -10.55 11.29 7.69
CA GLN A 92 -9.38 11.40 8.56
C GLN A 92 -9.76 11.31 10.04
N ASP A 93 -9.09 10.42 10.77
CA ASP A 93 -9.09 10.48 12.23
C ASP A 93 -8.27 11.69 12.71
N PRO A 94 -8.63 12.31 13.85
CA PRO A 94 -7.77 13.30 14.46
C PRO A 94 -6.37 12.69 14.71
N PRO A 95 -5.29 13.42 14.43
CA PRO A 95 -3.93 12.89 14.51
C PRO A 95 -3.64 12.32 15.90
N LEU A 96 -3.19 11.05 15.94
CA LEU A 96 -2.88 10.31 17.17
C LEU A 96 -1.78 10.98 18.00
N ILE A 97 -0.87 11.70 17.35
CA ILE A 97 0.24 12.41 18.00
C ILE A 97 0.25 13.84 17.49
N VAL A 98 0.23 14.80 18.41
CA VAL A 98 0.40 16.23 18.14
C VAL A 98 1.44 16.74 19.14
N ASP A 99 2.49 17.40 18.63
CA ASP A 99 3.61 17.91 19.43
C ASP A 99 4.26 16.85 20.34
N GLY A 100 4.48 15.65 19.80
CA GLY A 100 5.09 14.53 20.53
C GLY A 100 4.21 13.92 21.63
N LYS A 101 2.95 14.34 21.75
CA LYS A 101 2.00 13.81 22.74
C LYS A 101 0.94 12.98 22.05
N LEU A 102 0.75 11.76 22.56
CA LEU A 102 -0.40 10.93 22.19
C LEU A 102 -1.68 11.68 22.59
N THR A 103 -2.43 12.15 21.61
CA THR A 103 -3.66 12.96 21.78
C THR A 103 -4.87 12.09 22.09
N VAL A 104 -4.80 10.80 21.74
CA VAL A 104 -5.81 9.81 22.10
C VAL A 104 -5.40 9.10 23.40
N LYS A 105 -6.26 9.14 24.41
CA LYS A 105 -6.06 8.41 25.66
C LYS A 105 -7.02 7.23 25.73
N PRO A 106 -6.57 6.03 26.14
CA PRO A 106 -7.48 4.95 26.45
C PRO A 106 -8.52 5.38 27.52
N PRO A 107 -9.79 4.95 27.43
CA PRO A 107 -10.35 4.16 26.34
C PRO A 107 -10.51 5.01 25.07
N TYR A 108 -10.06 4.49 23.94
CA TYR A 108 -10.25 5.14 22.65
C TYR A 108 -11.75 5.40 22.44
N SER A 109 -12.14 6.66 22.23
CA SER A 109 -13.50 6.96 21.82
C SER A 109 -13.70 6.38 20.42
N HIS A 110 -14.66 5.48 20.27
CA HIS A 110 -15.07 4.93 18.98
C HIS A 110 -15.19 6.08 17.96
N ASN A 111 -14.51 5.96 16.81
CA ASN A 111 -14.92 6.77 15.69
C ASN A 111 -16.28 6.19 15.24
N TYR A 112 -17.34 6.99 15.25
CA TYR A 112 -18.72 6.52 15.02
C TYR A 112 -18.97 6.11 13.54
N ARG A 113 -17.93 5.69 12.81
CA ARG A 113 -17.94 5.49 11.36
C ARG A 113 -18.25 4.04 10.94
N GLY A 114 -18.31 3.11 11.89
CA GLY A 114 -18.71 1.73 11.64
C GLY A 114 -18.76 0.86 12.90
N TRP A 115 -19.43 -0.29 12.80
CA TRP A 115 -19.47 -1.30 13.84
C TRP A 115 -18.99 -2.63 13.29
N VAL A 116 -18.12 -3.30 14.04
CA VAL A 116 -17.72 -4.69 13.77
C VAL A 116 -18.39 -5.56 14.81
N LEU A 117 -19.26 -6.46 14.36
CA LEU A 117 -20.03 -7.35 15.22
C LEU A 117 -19.63 -8.80 14.93
N ARG A 118 -19.13 -9.50 15.95
CA ARG A 118 -19.02 -10.96 15.90
C ARG A 118 -20.37 -11.55 16.31
N VAL A 119 -21.06 -12.18 15.37
CA VAL A 119 -22.36 -12.80 15.62
C VAL A 119 -22.20 -14.31 15.74
N THR A 120 -22.86 -14.90 16.74
CA THR A 120 -22.93 -16.35 16.94
C THR A 120 -24.40 -16.71 17.09
N PRO A 121 -24.91 -17.69 16.31
CA PRO A 121 -26.30 -18.08 16.40
C PRO A 121 -26.57 -18.73 17.78
N THR A 122 -27.71 -18.41 18.37
CA THR A 122 -28.09 -18.92 19.71
C THR A 122 -28.46 -20.40 19.69
N ARG A 123 -28.71 -20.96 18.50
CA ARG A 123 -28.96 -22.38 18.27
C ARG A 123 -28.00 -22.87 17.18
N PRO A 124 -27.56 -24.13 17.24
CA PRO A 124 -26.84 -24.74 16.12
C PRO A 124 -27.64 -24.60 14.83
N ILE A 125 -26.95 -24.25 13.76
CA ILE A 125 -27.49 -24.23 12.41
C ILE A 125 -26.86 -25.39 11.63
N GLU A 126 -27.61 -25.97 10.70
CA GLU A 126 -27.05 -26.98 9.80
C GLU A 126 -26.00 -26.31 8.90
N PRO A 127 -24.75 -26.81 8.84
CA PRO A 127 -23.73 -26.20 7.99
C PRO A 127 -24.05 -26.31 6.50
N ASP A 128 -24.00 -25.20 5.78
CA ASP A 128 -23.96 -25.10 4.32
C ASP A 128 -22.80 -24.16 3.91
N PRO A 129 -21.57 -24.66 3.86
CA PRO A 129 -20.41 -23.82 3.57
C PRO A 129 -20.44 -23.26 2.15
N PHE A 130 -19.93 -22.04 1.98
CA PHE A 130 -19.60 -21.51 0.66
C PHE A 130 -18.47 -22.33 0.02
N PRO A 131 -18.49 -22.54 -1.31
CA PRO A 131 -17.31 -23.05 -2.00
C PRO A 131 -16.17 -22.03 -1.90
N THR A 132 -14.92 -22.50 -2.08
CA THR A 132 -13.76 -21.61 -2.14
C THR A 132 -13.94 -20.55 -3.24
N PRO A 133 -13.88 -19.25 -2.91
CA PRO A 133 -14.05 -18.20 -3.90
C PRO A 133 -13.00 -18.27 -5.01
N SER A 134 -13.43 -18.08 -6.26
CA SER A 134 -12.48 -17.83 -7.34
C SER A 134 -11.82 -16.46 -7.16
N MET A 135 -10.53 -16.38 -7.46
CA MET A 135 -9.81 -15.11 -7.48
C MET A 135 -9.96 -14.44 -8.84
N ILE A 136 -10.10 -13.12 -8.83
CA ILE A 136 -9.97 -12.31 -10.04
C ILE A 136 -8.51 -12.40 -10.53
N PRO A 137 -8.27 -12.78 -11.79
CA PRO A 137 -6.94 -12.75 -12.39
C PRO A 137 -6.33 -11.34 -12.31
N ARG A 138 -5.02 -11.27 -12.07
CA ARG A 138 -4.30 -10.00 -12.04
C ARG A 138 -3.84 -9.59 -13.43
N ASP A 139 -3.51 -10.58 -14.27
CA ASP A 139 -3.03 -10.39 -15.64
C ASP A 139 -4.13 -9.79 -16.52
N THR A 140 -3.77 -8.77 -17.29
CA THR A 140 -4.62 -8.23 -18.37
C THR A 140 -4.19 -8.74 -19.75
N GLY A 141 -3.00 -9.34 -19.85
CA GLY A 141 -2.34 -9.69 -21.10
C GLY A 141 -1.65 -8.52 -21.79
N ASP A 142 -1.61 -7.34 -21.16
CA ASP A 142 -0.88 -6.18 -21.67
C ASP A 142 0.55 -6.17 -21.09
N TYR A 143 1.57 -6.24 -21.94
CA TYR A 143 2.98 -6.21 -21.55
C TYR A 143 3.68 -4.91 -21.97
N SER A 144 2.94 -3.91 -22.45
CA SER A 144 3.50 -2.70 -23.06
C SER A 144 4.37 -1.85 -22.13
N GLU A 145 4.20 -1.92 -20.81
CA GLU A 145 5.10 -1.25 -19.87
C GLU A 145 6.53 -1.81 -19.95
N LEU A 146 6.68 -3.10 -20.25
CA LEU A 146 7.99 -3.73 -20.41
C LEU A 146 8.74 -3.20 -21.65
N ASP A 147 8.03 -2.71 -22.66
CA ASP A 147 8.64 -2.07 -23.83
C ASP A 147 9.38 -0.76 -23.47
N LEU A 148 9.14 -0.21 -22.28
CA LEU A 148 9.86 0.96 -21.76
C LEU A 148 11.25 0.61 -21.22
N LYS A 149 11.61 -0.68 -21.11
CA LYS A 149 12.90 -1.13 -20.59
C LYS A 149 14.12 -0.44 -21.24
N PRO A 150 14.21 -0.28 -22.57
CA PRO A 150 15.33 0.44 -23.19
C PRO A 150 15.42 1.92 -22.78
N THR A 151 14.28 2.59 -22.52
CA THR A 151 14.29 3.95 -21.98
C THR A 151 14.77 3.96 -20.53
N MET A 152 14.35 2.97 -19.72
CA MET A 152 14.83 2.83 -18.34
C MET A 152 16.34 2.61 -18.26
N ASP A 153 16.92 1.84 -19.19
CA ASP A 153 18.36 1.61 -19.26
C ASP A 153 19.13 2.90 -19.59
N ARG A 154 18.63 3.72 -20.53
CA ARG A 154 19.20 5.05 -20.81
C ARG A 154 19.07 6.01 -19.62
N LEU A 155 17.95 5.93 -18.89
CA LEU A 155 17.73 6.73 -17.69
C LEU A 155 18.77 6.39 -16.62
N GLU A 156 19.01 5.10 -16.37
CA GLU A 156 20.03 4.61 -15.44
C GLU A 156 21.43 5.12 -15.83
N GLU A 157 21.81 5.00 -17.10
CA GLU A 157 23.08 5.51 -17.61
C GLU A 157 23.22 7.03 -17.43
N ALA A 158 22.14 7.80 -17.67
CA ALA A 158 22.13 9.24 -17.48
C ALA A 158 22.29 9.63 -16.01
N ILE A 159 21.63 8.92 -15.08
CA ILE A 159 21.75 9.14 -13.64
C ILE A 159 23.19 8.84 -13.17
N ILE A 160 23.76 7.71 -13.59
CA ILE A 160 25.15 7.35 -13.22
C ILE A 160 26.15 8.37 -13.77
N LYS A 161 25.92 8.88 -14.98
CA LYS A 161 26.77 9.90 -15.59
C LYS A 161 26.72 11.23 -14.84
N GLU A 162 25.53 11.65 -14.40
CA GLU A 162 25.34 12.87 -13.61
C GLU A 162 26.18 12.85 -12.32
N TYR A 163 26.19 11.72 -11.62
CA TYR A 163 26.92 11.52 -10.37
C TYR A 163 28.22 10.72 -10.56
N SER A 164 28.89 10.90 -11.70
CA SER A 164 30.06 10.09 -12.11
C SER A 164 31.30 10.21 -11.21
N ASN A 165 31.32 11.19 -10.30
CA ASN A 165 32.35 11.35 -9.27
C ASN A 165 32.13 10.45 -8.05
N LEU A 166 31.00 9.74 -7.97
CA LEU A 166 30.63 8.86 -6.87
C LEU A 166 30.59 7.40 -7.34
N LYS A 167 30.75 6.49 -6.39
CA LYS A 167 30.51 5.08 -6.62
C LYS A 167 29.01 4.83 -6.73
N ALA A 168 28.57 4.16 -7.78
CA ALA A 168 27.19 3.74 -7.98
C ALA A 168 27.04 2.24 -7.66
N ASP A 169 26.11 1.90 -6.76
CA ASP A 169 25.69 0.52 -6.46
C ASP A 169 24.21 0.33 -6.83
N VAL A 170 23.94 -0.41 -7.90
CA VAL A 170 22.58 -0.68 -8.36
C VAL A 170 21.97 -1.78 -7.51
N LEU A 171 21.00 -1.42 -6.66
CA LEU A 171 20.40 -2.35 -5.73
C LEU A 171 19.49 -3.33 -6.46
N ARG A 172 19.51 -4.59 -6.02
CA ARG A 172 18.57 -5.60 -6.49
C ARG A 172 17.15 -5.27 -6.00
N THR A 173 16.22 -5.18 -6.93
CA THR A 173 14.79 -5.09 -6.66
C THR A 173 14.12 -6.46 -6.81
N GLN A 174 13.21 -6.82 -5.92
CA GLN A 174 12.51 -8.12 -5.97
C GLN A 174 11.13 -8.08 -5.31
N ARG A 175 10.29 -9.07 -5.66
CA ARG A 175 9.03 -9.33 -4.95
C ARG A 175 9.28 -9.60 -3.47
N SER A 176 8.48 -8.98 -2.59
CA SER A 176 8.70 -9.05 -1.14
C SER A 176 7.83 -10.06 -0.40
N VAL A 177 6.61 -10.34 -0.85
CA VAL A 177 5.67 -11.23 -0.15
C VAL A 177 5.00 -12.25 -1.07
N GLU A 178 4.69 -13.42 -0.52
CA GLU A 178 3.72 -14.33 -1.13
C GLU A 178 2.31 -13.69 -1.15
N ILE A 179 1.39 -14.22 -1.96
CA ILE A 179 0.05 -13.63 -2.08
C ILE A 179 -1.05 -14.68 -1.97
N SER A 180 -2.17 -14.29 -1.37
CA SER A 180 -3.46 -15.01 -1.44
C SER A 180 -3.36 -16.49 -1.00
N TYR A 181 -4.01 -17.41 -1.72
CA TYR A 181 -4.06 -18.83 -1.34
C TYR A 181 -2.71 -19.54 -1.25
N MET A 182 -1.67 -19.06 -1.93
CA MET A 182 -0.33 -19.63 -1.79
C MET A 182 0.25 -19.33 -0.41
N ALA A 183 0.14 -18.07 0.04
CA ALA A 183 0.56 -17.67 1.38
C ALA A 183 -0.20 -18.41 2.49
N ILE A 184 -1.52 -18.60 2.32
CA ILE A 184 -2.35 -19.36 3.26
C ILE A 184 -1.87 -20.82 3.36
N GLN A 185 -1.61 -21.48 2.23
CA GLN A 185 -1.16 -22.88 2.21
C GLN A 185 0.25 -23.05 2.80
N ASN A 186 1.12 -22.07 2.60
CA ASN A 186 2.48 -22.08 3.12
C ASN A 186 2.57 -21.58 4.58
N VAL A 187 1.49 -21.02 5.12
CA VAL A 187 1.46 -20.37 6.44
C VAL A 187 2.53 -19.25 6.52
N THR A 188 2.63 -18.47 5.45
CA THR A 188 3.61 -17.39 5.32
C THR A 188 3.03 -16.10 5.89
N ASP A 189 3.77 -15.42 6.79
CA ASP A 189 3.45 -14.05 7.17
C ASP A 189 3.70 -13.12 5.98
N VAL A 190 2.64 -12.49 5.51
CA VAL A 190 2.64 -11.59 4.35
C VAL A 190 2.44 -10.13 4.74
N LEU A 191 2.66 -9.77 6.01
CA LEU A 191 2.68 -8.39 6.51
C LEU A 191 1.37 -7.62 6.23
N GLY A 192 0.25 -8.32 6.27
CA GLY A 192 -1.07 -7.76 5.93
C GLY A 192 -1.26 -7.49 4.43
N ASP A 193 -0.68 -8.35 3.57
CA ASP A 193 -0.97 -8.39 2.13
C ASP A 193 -2.47 -8.34 1.87
N SER A 194 -2.80 -7.57 0.86
CA SER A 194 -4.13 -7.53 0.28
C SER A 194 -3.96 -7.63 -1.23
N ARG A 195 -5.00 -8.13 -1.91
CA ARG A 195 -4.92 -8.38 -3.36
C ARG A 195 -5.03 -7.10 -4.21
N ASP A 196 -4.99 -5.93 -3.58
CA ASP A 196 -5.12 -4.60 -4.19
C ASP A 196 -3.83 -4.06 -4.81
N THR A 197 -2.67 -4.64 -4.51
CA THR A 197 -1.38 -4.11 -4.97
C THR A 197 -0.36 -5.20 -5.24
N ILE A 198 0.77 -4.81 -5.83
CA ILE A 198 2.00 -5.60 -5.83
C ILE A 198 2.98 -5.01 -4.82
N TYR A 199 3.79 -5.87 -4.22
CA TYR A 199 4.83 -5.48 -3.28
C TYR A 199 6.20 -5.88 -3.80
N ILE A 200 7.02 -4.87 -4.03
CA ILE A 200 8.37 -4.97 -4.52
C ILE A 200 9.26 -4.17 -3.56
N TRP A 201 10.46 -4.65 -3.27
CA TRP A 201 11.43 -3.92 -2.44
C TRP A 201 12.86 -4.12 -2.90
N THR A 202 13.75 -3.25 -2.44
CA THR A 202 15.18 -3.40 -2.63
C THR A 202 15.83 -4.28 -1.56
N ASP A 203 17.02 -4.77 -1.86
CA ASP A 203 18.01 -5.11 -0.83
C ASP A 203 18.24 -3.91 0.11
N PRO A 204 18.60 -4.16 1.38
CA PRO A 204 18.81 -3.08 2.33
C PRO A 204 20.13 -2.38 2.03
N PHE A 205 20.19 -1.08 2.31
CA PHE A 205 21.38 -0.27 2.10
C PHE A 205 21.54 0.74 3.24
N LEU A 206 22.76 1.22 3.42
CA LEU A 206 23.10 2.15 4.49
C LEU A 206 23.28 3.54 3.90
N ILE A 207 22.58 4.55 4.43
CA ILE A 207 22.87 5.97 4.19
C ILE A 207 23.49 6.56 5.45
N GLY A 208 24.77 6.95 5.35
CA GLY A 208 25.49 7.71 6.36
C GLY A 208 25.17 9.21 6.35
N ASP A 209 25.85 9.96 7.21
CA ASP A 209 25.64 11.42 7.37
C ASP A 209 26.36 12.27 6.31
N ASP A 210 27.13 11.64 5.41
CA ASP A 210 27.84 12.33 4.34
C ASP A 210 26.82 12.86 3.30
N PRO A 211 26.88 14.15 2.89
CA PRO A 211 26.00 14.68 1.85
C PRO A 211 26.14 13.96 0.50
N ASP A 212 27.28 13.32 0.24
CA ASP A 212 27.54 12.51 -0.97
C ASP A 212 27.10 11.04 -0.80
N ASP A 213 26.46 10.68 0.32
CA ASP A 213 25.82 9.38 0.57
C ASP A 213 24.29 9.52 0.43
N PHE A 214 23.74 9.04 -0.69
CA PHE A 214 22.32 9.16 -1.00
C PHE A 214 21.87 8.06 -1.96
N ALA A 215 20.56 7.87 -2.07
CA ALA A 215 19.98 6.96 -3.06
C ALA A 215 19.19 7.72 -4.12
N ILE A 216 19.30 7.29 -5.37
CA ILE A 216 18.41 7.71 -6.46
C ILE A 216 17.41 6.59 -6.75
N VAL A 217 16.13 6.89 -6.60
CA VAL A 217 15.00 6.00 -6.84
C VAL A 217 14.36 6.38 -8.16
N PHE A 218 14.18 5.42 -9.07
CA PHE A 218 13.63 5.69 -10.40
C PHE A 218 12.89 4.49 -10.98
N GLY A 219 11.93 4.76 -11.85
CA GLY A 219 11.10 3.73 -12.45
C GLY A 219 9.94 4.32 -13.24
N PRO A 220 9.09 3.48 -13.85
CA PRO A 220 7.88 3.94 -14.49
C PRO A 220 6.89 4.51 -13.47
N VAL A 221 6.20 5.58 -13.84
CA VAL A 221 5.00 6.00 -13.13
C VAL A 221 3.87 5.06 -13.57
N HIS A 222 3.69 3.94 -12.87
CA HIS A 222 2.74 2.87 -13.23
C HIS A 222 1.29 3.33 -13.45
N SER A 223 0.89 4.50 -12.93
CA SER A 223 -0.43 5.07 -13.22
C SER A 223 -0.53 5.75 -14.59
N LEU A 224 0.58 6.25 -15.14
CA LEU A 224 0.63 6.83 -16.49
C LEU A 224 0.72 5.77 -17.59
N THR A 225 1.21 4.58 -17.25
CA THR A 225 1.29 3.42 -18.15
C THR A 225 0.01 2.58 -18.14
N GLY A 226 -0.95 2.90 -17.26
CA GLY A 226 -2.22 2.18 -17.12
C GLY A 226 -2.15 0.91 -16.28
N LYS A 227 -1.00 0.59 -15.67
CA LYS A 227 -0.84 -0.60 -14.81
C LYS A 227 -1.48 -0.47 -13.44
N SER A 228 -1.69 0.75 -12.97
CA SER A 228 -2.29 1.03 -11.67
C SER A 228 -3.12 2.30 -11.70
N THR A 229 -4.02 2.46 -10.74
CA THR A 229 -4.70 3.74 -10.49
C THR A 229 -3.80 4.66 -9.66
N TYR A 230 -2.98 4.06 -8.79
CA TYR A 230 -2.08 4.76 -7.88
C TYR A 230 -0.81 3.96 -7.70
N SER A 231 0.34 4.63 -7.74
CA SER A 231 1.62 4.02 -7.38
C SER A 231 2.42 4.91 -6.45
N ASN A 232 3.29 4.29 -5.68
CA ASN A 232 4.21 5.00 -4.81
C ASN A 232 5.51 4.23 -4.61
N PHE A 233 6.52 4.94 -4.15
CA PHE A 233 7.59 4.34 -3.38
C PHE A 233 7.52 4.84 -1.93
N THR A 234 8.01 4.01 -1.01
CA THR A 234 8.05 4.30 0.42
C THR A 234 9.43 3.94 0.95
N VAL A 235 10.03 4.85 1.73
CA VAL A 235 11.27 4.60 2.45
C VAL A 235 10.94 3.92 3.76
N TYR A 236 11.50 2.74 3.94
CA TYR A 236 11.42 1.95 5.15
C TYR A 236 12.76 1.99 5.85
N THR A 237 12.73 2.08 7.18
CA THR A 237 13.85 1.59 7.97
C THR A 237 13.79 0.07 8.05
N ASP A 238 14.97 -0.56 8.08
CA ASP A 238 15.22 -1.98 8.32
C ASP A 238 16.16 -2.11 9.55
N ASP A 239 16.07 -1.15 10.47
CA ASP A 239 16.92 -1.06 11.66
C ASP A 239 16.66 -2.23 12.63
N LEU A 240 17.73 -2.70 13.26
CA LEU A 240 17.65 -3.75 14.27
C LEU A 240 17.26 -3.16 15.62
N VAL A 241 16.14 -3.60 16.19
CA VAL A 241 15.76 -3.21 17.54
C VAL A 241 16.16 -4.29 18.54
N LYS A 242 17.05 -3.89 19.45
CA LYS A 242 17.79 -4.80 20.35
C LYS A 242 17.11 -5.02 21.70
N ASP A 243 16.05 -4.28 22.02
CA ASP A 243 15.35 -4.33 23.31
C ASP A 243 13.94 -4.96 23.25
N LEU A 244 13.46 -5.36 22.07
CA LEU A 244 12.28 -6.22 21.88
C LEU A 244 12.67 -7.68 22.14
N LEU A 245 12.78 -8.06 23.41
CA LEU A 245 12.99 -9.46 23.77
C LEU A 245 11.76 -10.33 23.41
N PRO A 246 11.97 -11.61 23.00
CA PRO A 246 13.25 -12.32 23.02
C PRO A 246 13.96 -12.42 21.66
N VAL A 247 13.58 -11.66 20.63
CA VAL A 247 14.14 -11.83 19.28
C VAL A 247 14.63 -10.50 18.74
N GLU A 248 15.93 -10.41 18.43
CA GLU A 248 16.46 -9.34 17.58
C GLU A 248 15.59 -9.24 16.32
N SER A 249 14.76 -8.20 16.27
CA SER A 249 13.76 -8.05 15.23
C SER A 249 14.07 -6.77 14.47
N LYS A 250 14.15 -6.90 13.16
CA LYS A 250 14.23 -5.73 12.29
C LYS A 250 12.88 -5.03 12.30
N ILE A 251 12.87 -3.73 12.54
CA ILE A 251 11.66 -2.93 12.40
C ILE A 251 11.54 -2.54 10.93
N LEU A 252 10.50 -3.04 10.26
CA LEU A 252 10.05 -2.58 8.96
C LEU A 252 9.05 -1.43 9.16
N TYR A 253 9.55 -0.22 9.34
CA TYR A 253 8.73 0.98 9.52
C TYR A 253 8.87 1.94 8.35
N GLY A 254 7.78 2.14 7.60
CA GLY A 254 7.71 3.07 6.49
C GLY A 254 7.41 4.47 7.01
N PHE A 255 8.33 5.40 6.84
CA PHE A 255 8.24 6.74 7.45
C PHE A 255 8.07 7.88 6.44
N ALA A 256 8.37 7.64 5.16
CA ALA A 256 8.24 8.64 4.11
C ALA A 256 7.81 7.98 2.80
N SER A 257 6.95 8.63 2.02
CA SER A 257 6.45 8.12 0.74
C SER A 257 6.23 9.25 -0.26
N VAL A 258 6.49 8.95 -1.53
CA VAL A 258 6.20 9.82 -2.67
C VAL A 258 5.31 9.04 -3.64
N HIS A 259 4.26 9.69 -4.15
CA HIS A 259 3.22 9.01 -4.91
C HIS A 259 2.91 9.68 -6.26
N SER A 260 2.20 8.93 -7.11
CA SER A 260 2.00 9.26 -8.51
C SER A 260 1.07 10.45 -8.80
N GLU A 261 0.19 10.82 -7.87
CA GLU A 261 -0.84 11.86 -8.12
C GLU A 261 -0.37 13.32 -8.03
N HIS A 262 0.80 13.59 -7.47
CA HIS A 262 1.27 14.97 -7.36
C HIS A 262 1.95 15.42 -8.67
N SER A 263 1.63 16.64 -9.10
CA SER A 263 2.04 17.19 -10.39
C SER A 263 3.43 17.83 -10.35
N ALA A 264 4.04 17.99 -11.53
CA ALA A 264 5.33 18.64 -11.71
C ALA A 264 5.36 20.07 -11.14
N GLU A 265 4.23 20.78 -11.12
CA GLU A 265 4.12 22.13 -10.54
C GLU A 265 4.21 22.13 -9.02
N SER A 266 3.68 21.10 -8.37
CA SER A 266 3.79 20.93 -6.91
C SER A 266 5.13 20.33 -6.48
N LYS A 267 5.82 19.61 -7.38
CA LYS A 267 7.03 18.81 -7.13
C LYS A 267 6.91 17.83 -5.95
N MET A 268 5.68 17.53 -5.51
CA MET A 268 5.41 16.59 -4.42
C MET A 268 5.14 15.16 -4.93
N GLY A 269 5.37 14.89 -6.22
CA GLY A 269 5.02 13.64 -6.88
C GLY A 269 6.03 13.12 -7.88
N LEU A 270 5.71 11.95 -8.43
CA LEU A 270 6.60 11.25 -9.34
C LEU A 270 6.68 11.93 -10.73
N ILE A 271 5.59 12.54 -11.19
CA ILE A 271 5.45 13.05 -12.57
C ILE A 271 6.42 14.21 -12.86
N GLY A 272 7.11 14.14 -14.00
CA GLY A 272 7.99 15.19 -14.53
C GLY A 272 9.43 15.16 -14.00
N SER A 273 9.71 14.35 -12.99
CA SER A 273 11.03 14.32 -12.33
C SER A 273 12.15 13.71 -13.19
N ALA A 274 11.82 12.83 -14.15
CA ALA A 274 12.81 12.21 -15.03
C ALA A 274 13.23 13.06 -16.23
N GLU A 275 12.47 14.09 -16.60
CA GLU A 275 12.68 14.86 -17.84
C GLU A 275 14.06 15.54 -17.89
N ARG A 276 14.62 15.91 -16.72
CA ARG A 276 15.96 16.51 -16.65
C ARG A 276 17.08 15.57 -17.10
N PHE A 277 16.89 14.26 -16.95
CA PHE A 277 17.87 13.24 -17.34
C PHE A 277 17.69 12.77 -18.78
N LEU A 278 16.48 12.92 -19.34
CA LEU A 278 16.13 12.49 -20.69
C LEU A 278 15.34 13.58 -21.44
N PRO A 279 15.90 14.78 -21.66
CA PRO A 279 15.15 15.93 -22.19
C PRO A 279 14.61 15.72 -23.61
N ASP A 280 15.26 14.88 -24.42
CA ASP A 280 14.90 14.62 -25.82
C ASP A 280 14.15 13.28 -26.00
N ASP A 281 13.91 12.52 -24.92
CA ASP A 281 13.22 11.22 -25.00
C ASP A 281 11.70 11.41 -24.80
N PRO A 282 10.86 11.09 -25.80
CA PRO A 282 9.41 11.26 -25.68
C PRO A 282 8.78 10.35 -24.60
N ASN A 283 9.48 9.30 -24.16
CA ASN A 283 9.04 8.42 -23.10
C ASN A 283 9.44 8.91 -21.71
N ALA A 284 10.27 9.95 -21.57
CA ALA A 284 10.72 10.46 -20.27
C ALA A 284 9.55 10.81 -19.32
N LYS A 285 8.44 11.30 -19.88
CA LYS A 285 7.19 11.60 -19.15
C LYS A 285 6.58 10.39 -18.40
N TYR A 286 6.91 9.17 -18.81
CA TYR A 286 6.43 7.94 -18.16
C TYR A 286 7.33 7.50 -17.00
N PHE A 287 8.46 8.17 -16.78
CA PHE A 287 9.42 7.82 -15.73
C PHE A 287 9.48 8.89 -14.64
N TYR A 288 10.01 8.49 -13.49
CA TYR A 288 10.36 9.39 -12.40
C TYR A 288 11.80 9.16 -11.93
N VAL A 289 12.38 10.18 -11.30
CA VAL A 289 13.67 10.12 -10.60
C VAL A 289 13.59 10.95 -9.32
N TRP A 290 13.88 10.34 -8.18
CA TRP A 290 13.85 11.00 -6.86
C TRP A 290 15.12 10.70 -6.07
N LYS A 291 15.71 11.73 -5.47
CA LYS A 291 16.81 11.58 -4.52
C LYS A 291 16.25 11.31 -3.12
N VAL A 292 16.85 10.40 -2.38
CA VAL A 292 16.60 10.13 -0.95
C VAL A 292 17.91 10.38 -0.22
N ALA A 293 17.94 11.37 0.67
CA ALA A 293 19.17 11.84 1.31
C ALA A 293 18.90 12.40 2.71
N ARG A 294 19.96 12.52 3.53
CA ARG A 294 19.89 13.20 4.84
C ARG A 294 19.97 14.72 4.75
N SER A 295 20.56 15.23 3.67
CA SER A 295 20.69 16.67 3.43
C SER A 295 20.43 17.01 1.96
N ASN A 296 20.04 18.26 1.72
CA ASN A 296 19.80 18.80 0.38
C ASN A 296 20.42 20.21 0.28
N PRO A 297 21.76 20.33 0.38
CA PRO A 297 22.44 21.62 0.47
C PRO A 297 22.24 22.49 -0.78
N ASP A 298 22.14 21.86 -1.95
CA ASP A 298 21.95 22.53 -3.24
C ASP A 298 20.47 22.80 -3.56
N ASN A 299 19.57 22.47 -2.62
CA ASN A 299 18.13 22.61 -2.77
C ASN A 299 17.63 21.96 -4.08
N GLU A 300 18.12 20.74 -4.36
CA GLU A 300 17.71 19.95 -5.50
C GLU A 300 16.20 19.71 -5.46
N ASP A 301 15.56 19.90 -6.61
CA ASP A 301 14.19 19.46 -6.84
C ASP A 301 14.12 17.93 -6.80
N TYR A 302 12.97 17.40 -6.36
CA TYR A 302 12.69 15.96 -6.23
C TYR A 302 13.66 15.23 -5.28
N CYS A 303 13.88 15.84 -4.12
CA CYS A 303 14.68 15.28 -3.03
C CYS A 303 13.81 15.03 -1.80
N LEU A 304 13.72 13.77 -1.38
CA LEU A 304 13.06 13.33 -0.16
C LEU A 304 14.09 13.30 0.98
N LEU A 305 13.92 14.21 1.93
CA LEU A 305 14.77 14.27 3.12
C LEU A 305 14.38 13.19 4.13
N ILE A 306 15.37 12.42 4.56
CA ILE A 306 15.25 11.51 5.71
C ILE A 306 15.13 12.38 6.96
N PRO A 307 14.02 12.30 7.72
CA PRO A 307 13.86 13.08 8.93
C PRO A 307 14.77 12.55 10.03
N GLU A 308 15.02 13.38 11.05
CA GLU A 308 15.62 12.90 12.29
C GLU A 308 14.74 11.80 12.92
N PRO A 309 15.34 10.74 13.47
CA PRO A 309 14.57 9.69 14.13
C PRO A 309 13.73 10.23 15.27
N THR A 310 12.46 9.81 15.30
CA THR A 310 11.51 10.22 16.35
C THR A 310 11.63 9.41 17.63
N SER A 311 12.53 8.43 17.66
CA SER A 311 12.77 7.52 18.77
C SER A 311 14.24 7.10 18.80
N GLU A 312 14.83 6.99 20.00
CA GLU A 312 16.20 6.48 20.20
C GLU A 312 16.39 5.04 19.72
N ARG A 313 15.29 4.30 19.47
CA ARG A 313 15.32 2.95 18.92
C ARG A 313 15.54 2.90 17.41
N LEU A 314 15.38 4.04 16.73
CA LEU A 314 15.46 4.15 15.28
C LEU A 314 16.63 5.07 14.93
N THR A 315 17.39 4.69 13.92
CA THR A 315 18.52 5.46 13.38
C THR A 315 18.24 5.94 11.96
N TYR A 316 17.38 5.24 11.23
CA TYR A 316 17.12 5.43 9.80
C TYR A 316 18.40 5.32 8.96
N ASN A 317 19.40 4.56 9.44
CA ASN A 317 20.63 4.30 8.71
C ASN A 317 20.43 3.14 7.75
N ASN A 318 19.85 2.03 8.23
CA ASN A 318 19.58 0.87 7.39
C ASN A 318 18.20 1.03 6.75
N LEU A 319 18.18 1.19 5.44
CA LEU A 319 16.99 1.56 4.68
C LEU A 319 16.66 0.50 3.64
N ARG A 320 15.37 0.47 3.27
CA ARG A 320 14.85 -0.22 2.09
C ARG A 320 13.89 0.70 1.37
N ILE A 321 13.82 0.59 0.05
CA ILE A 321 12.76 1.22 -0.73
C ILE A 321 11.74 0.15 -1.10
N ALA A 322 10.48 0.41 -0.78
CA ALA A 322 9.36 -0.43 -1.19
C ALA A 322 8.54 0.28 -2.27
N PHE A 323 8.19 -0.44 -3.32
CA PHE A 323 7.40 0.01 -4.46
C PHE A 323 6.05 -0.69 -4.47
N ARG A 324 5.02 0.07 -4.81
CA ARG A 324 3.65 -0.43 -4.86
C ARG A 324 2.90 0.18 -6.04
N ALA A 325 2.17 -0.68 -6.75
CA ALA A 325 1.27 -0.31 -7.82
C ALA A 325 -0.12 -0.86 -7.49
N TYR A 326 -1.04 0.03 -7.12
CA TYR A 326 -2.36 -0.32 -6.59
C TYR A 326 -3.43 -0.25 -7.67
N VAL A 327 -4.26 -1.29 -7.68
CA VAL A 327 -5.50 -1.40 -8.45
C VAL A 327 -5.29 -1.10 -9.93
N ASN A 328 -5.08 -2.16 -10.70
CA ASN A 328 -5.19 -2.09 -12.15
C ASN A 328 -6.64 -1.68 -12.52
N PRO A 329 -6.82 -0.63 -13.34
CA PRO A 329 -8.15 -0.09 -13.66
C PRO A 329 -9.05 -1.06 -14.45
N GLU A 330 -8.47 -2.04 -15.14
CA GLU A 330 -9.21 -3.05 -15.90
C GLU A 330 -9.72 -4.19 -15.00
N THR A 331 -8.87 -4.72 -14.12
CA THR A 331 -9.21 -5.90 -13.30
C THR A 331 -9.81 -5.55 -11.94
N GLY A 332 -9.54 -4.34 -11.42
CA GLY A 332 -9.97 -3.90 -10.08
C GLY A 332 -9.21 -4.55 -8.93
N VAL A 333 -8.09 -5.23 -9.21
CA VAL A 333 -7.13 -5.79 -8.23
C VAL A 333 -5.71 -5.30 -8.59
N GLY A 334 -4.71 -5.56 -7.76
CA GLY A 334 -3.33 -5.18 -8.09
C GLY A 334 -2.87 -5.82 -9.41
N PRO A 335 -1.96 -5.17 -10.18
CA PRO A 335 -1.47 -5.70 -11.44
C PRO A 335 -0.73 -7.03 -11.27
N SER A 336 -0.43 -7.69 -12.38
CA SER A 336 0.47 -8.84 -12.40
C SER A 336 1.93 -8.40 -12.21
N TYR A 337 2.70 -9.20 -11.48
CA TYR A 337 4.16 -9.00 -11.38
C TYR A 337 4.86 -9.16 -12.73
N GLU A 338 4.29 -9.96 -13.64
CA GLU A 338 4.89 -10.25 -14.95
C GLU A 338 4.63 -9.16 -15.99
N GLU A 339 3.72 -8.23 -15.72
CA GLU A 339 3.31 -7.16 -16.64
C GLU A 339 3.88 -5.79 -16.24
N VAL A 340 4.62 -5.73 -15.13
CA VAL A 340 5.14 -4.48 -14.55
C VAL A 340 6.66 -4.43 -14.69
N LEU A 341 7.15 -3.30 -15.19
CA LEU A 341 8.58 -3.01 -15.25
C LEU A 341 9.04 -2.51 -13.88
N MET A 342 9.82 -3.33 -13.16
CA MET A 342 10.24 -3.03 -11.79
C MET A 342 11.08 -1.75 -11.69
N ASP A 343 10.75 -0.93 -10.69
CA ASP A 343 11.56 0.22 -10.27
C ASP A 343 12.95 -0.20 -9.79
N LYS A 344 13.86 0.77 -9.78
CA LYS A 344 15.26 0.59 -9.42
C LYS A 344 15.72 1.65 -8.43
N VAL A 345 16.79 1.31 -7.72
CA VAL A 345 17.52 2.22 -6.84
C VAL A 345 18.99 2.11 -7.12
N ILE A 346 19.66 3.25 -7.25
CA ILE A 346 21.12 3.35 -7.23
C ILE A 346 21.51 4.01 -5.92
N HIS A 347 22.35 3.34 -5.15
CA HIS A 347 23.01 3.93 -3.98
C HIS A 347 24.31 4.59 -4.44
N PHE A 348 24.48 5.88 -4.15
CA PHE A 348 25.69 6.63 -4.40
C PHE A 348 26.44 6.88 -3.10
N SER A 349 27.76 6.67 -3.13
CA SER A 349 28.64 6.98 -2.01
C SER A 349 30.03 7.37 -2.50
N LEU A 350 30.83 8.00 -1.64
CA LEU A 350 32.27 8.10 -1.87
C LEU A 350 32.91 6.70 -1.93
N ASP A 351 33.94 6.54 -2.77
CA ASP A 351 34.80 5.35 -2.71
C ASP A 351 35.48 5.30 -1.33
N LYS A 352 35.19 4.25 -0.55
CA LYS A 352 35.85 3.99 0.74
C LYS A 352 37.17 3.25 0.55
#